data_AF-A0A1J4T4F9-F1
#
_entry.id   AF-A0A1J4T4F9-F1
#
_cell.length_a   1.000
_cell.length_b   1.000
_cell.length_c   1.000
_cell.angle_alpha   90.00
_cell.angle_beta   90.00
_cell.angle_gamma   90.00
#
_symmetry.space_group_name_H-M   'P 1'
#
loop_
_entity.id
_entity.type
_entity.pdbx_description
1 polymer ?
#
loop_
_entity_poly.entity_id
_entity_poly.type
_entity_poly.pdbx_seq_one_letter_code
_entity_poly.pdbx_strand_id
1 'polypeptide(L)'
;MEIETKIAIFKGKQIRKRWDEEKEKWFFSVVDIVVVLLGQSEHRKAQSYWTTLKNRLKDEGSEVVTKCDQLKLEASDGKFYLTDVADTETMFRIIQSIPSPNAEPFKLWLARVGYERVEEAEDPEKAIHRAMATYLKKGYSKNWVDLRLKSIEIRKDLTNEWDDRGVKTNDEFAVLTDDITFAWAGMRTKDYKKHKELKKENLRDNMTNLELVLNMLAETATTEISKAKEPKTFPENRKVAIEGGSVAGRARKDIEKKTSRPVISKTNFKKLSGSRRFLK
;
A
#
# COMPACT_ATOMS: atom_id res chain seq x y z
N MET A 1 -15.00 -12.97 7.90
CA MET A 1 -15.06 -13.61 9.22
C MET A 1 -13.86 -13.33 10.14
N GLU A 2 -12.63 -13.82 9.91
CA GLU A 2 -11.53 -13.65 10.90
C GLU A 2 -11.00 -12.21 11.11
N ILE A 3 -11.01 -11.34 10.09
CA ILE A 3 -10.61 -9.93 10.24
C ILE A 3 -11.72 -9.11 10.90
N GLU A 4 -12.99 -9.49 10.68
CA GLU A 4 -14.15 -8.79 11.23
C GLU A 4 -14.24 -8.93 12.75
N THR A 5 -13.90 -10.08 13.32
CA THR A 5 -13.82 -10.29 14.78
C THR A 5 -12.66 -9.55 15.41
N LYS A 6 -11.52 -9.38 14.72
CA LYS A 6 -10.34 -8.63 15.22
C LYS A 6 -10.58 -7.13 15.25
N ILE A 7 -11.29 -6.60 14.26
CA ILE A 7 -11.75 -5.20 14.25
C ILE A 7 -12.93 -5.02 15.22
N ALA A 8 -13.71 -6.07 15.50
CA ALA A 8 -14.83 -5.99 16.45
C ALA A 8 -14.43 -5.58 17.87
N ILE A 9 -13.20 -5.90 18.31
CA ILE A 9 -12.67 -5.49 19.61
C ILE A 9 -12.57 -3.95 19.72
N PHE A 10 -12.36 -3.27 18.58
CA PHE A 10 -12.33 -1.81 18.49
C PHE A 10 -13.67 -1.21 18.03
N LYS A 11 -14.66 -2.02 17.64
CA LYS A 11 -15.96 -1.51 17.18
C LYS A 11 -16.69 -0.82 18.34
N GLY A 12 -17.04 0.44 18.14
CA GLY A 12 -17.72 1.28 19.13
C GLY A 12 -16.81 1.97 20.15
N LYS A 13 -15.49 1.78 20.08
CA LYS A 13 -14.51 2.48 20.93
C LYS A 13 -13.66 3.43 20.08
N GLN A 14 -13.64 4.70 20.46
CA GLN A 14 -12.87 5.71 19.75
C GLN A 14 -11.41 5.68 20.23
N ILE A 15 -10.48 5.29 19.35
CA ILE A 15 -9.04 5.42 19.59
C ILE A 15 -8.58 6.75 19.02
N ARG A 16 -8.05 7.63 19.88
CA ARG A 16 -7.48 8.89 19.41
C ARG A 16 -6.21 8.61 18.62
N LYS A 17 -6.10 9.27 17.47
CA LYS A 17 -4.98 9.12 16.55
C LYS A 17 -4.62 10.45 15.90
N ARG A 18 -3.35 10.62 15.55
CA ARG A 18 -2.83 11.78 14.84
C ARG A 18 -1.96 11.32 13.68
N TRP A 19 -2.12 11.98 12.54
CA TRP A 19 -1.22 11.81 11.41
C TRP A 19 -0.02 12.73 11.58
N ASP A 20 1.18 12.17 11.38
CA ASP A 20 2.43 12.90 11.30
C ASP A 20 2.83 13.00 9.81
N GLU A 21 2.90 14.23 9.29
CA GLU A 21 3.22 14.47 7.89
C GLU A 21 4.70 14.27 7.57
N GLU A 22 5.60 14.53 8.52
CA GLU A 22 7.05 14.40 8.32
C GLU A 22 7.45 12.92 8.31
N LYS A 23 6.90 12.14 9.25
CA LYS A 23 7.18 10.70 9.36
C LYS A 23 6.29 9.84 8.45
N GLU A 24 5.28 10.42 7.81
CA GLU A 24 4.22 9.74 7.06
C GLU A 24 3.59 8.55 7.81
N LYS A 25 3.35 8.72 9.11
CA LYS A 25 2.84 7.66 10.01
C LYS A 25 1.61 8.11 10.78
N TRP A 26 0.75 7.13 11.09
CA TRP A 26 -0.29 7.31 12.10
C TRP A 26 0.25 6.96 13.49
N PHE A 27 0.02 7.86 14.43
CA PHE A 27 0.26 7.67 15.85
C PHE A 27 -1.07 7.47 16.58
N PHE A 28 -1.10 6.50 17.49
CA PHE A 28 -2.29 6.10 18.24
C PHE A 28 -2.04 6.28 19.73
N SER A 29 -3.05 6.73 20.48
CA SER A 29 -2.96 6.81 21.94
C SER A 29 -2.76 5.43 22.55
N VAL A 30 -1.66 5.26 23.29
CA VAL A 30 -1.36 4.00 23.99
C VAL A 30 -2.41 3.72 25.05
N VAL A 31 -2.80 4.75 25.82
CA VAL A 31 -3.79 4.60 26.89
C VAL A 31 -5.15 4.17 26.34
N ASP A 32 -5.61 4.72 25.22
CA ASP A 32 -6.91 4.34 24.65
C ASP A 32 -6.93 2.88 24.20
N ILE A 33 -5.80 2.37 23.70
CA ILE A 33 -5.67 0.95 23.33
C ILE A 33 -5.63 0.08 24.58
N VAL A 34 -4.92 0.50 25.63
CA VAL A 34 -4.94 -0.18 26.94
C VAL A 34 -6.37 -0.24 27.51
N VAL A 35 -7.15 0.84 27.42
CA VAL A 35 -8.57 0.88 27.83
C VAL A 35 -9.36 -0.22 27.12
N VAL A 36 -9.24 -0.30 25.79
CA VAL A 36 -9.94 -1.30 24.98
C VAL A 36 -9.50 -2.72 25.38
N LEU A 37 -8.19 -2.95 25.49
CA LEU A 37 -7.66 -4.27 25.78
C LEU A 37 -8.00 -4.72 27.20
N LEU A 38 -8.02 -3.84 28.20
CA LEU A 38 -8.43 -4.23 29.54
C LEU A 38 -9.95 -4.41 29.68
N GLY A 39 -10.74 -4.02 28.67
CA GLY A 39 -12.20 -4.06 28.73
C GLY A 39 -12.80 -3.10 29.76
N GLN A 40 -12.02 -2.09 30.18
CA GLN A 40 -12.41 -1.14 31.22
C GLN A 40 -12.98 0.13 30.59
N SER A 41 -13.91 0.80 31.28
CA SER A 41 -14.43 2.12 30.88
C SER A 41 -13.63 3.28 31.49
N GLU A 42 -12.84 3.03 32.53
CA GLU A 42 -12.14 4.06 33.29
C GLU A 42 -10.74 4.35 32.73
N HIS A 43 -10.56 5.55 32.18
CA HIS A 43 -9.28 6.02 31.63
C HIS A 43 -8.16 6.05 32.67
N ARG A 44 -8.46 6.44 33.92
CA ARG A 44 -7.48 6.55 35.01
C ARG A 44 -6.82 5.20 35.34
N LYS A 45 -7.59 4.11 35.36
CA LYS A 45 -7.06 2.76 35.62
C LYS A 45 -6.13 2.32 34.49
N ALA A 46 -6.48 2.60 33.23
CA ALA A 46 -5.61 2.32 32.09
C ALA A 46 -4.31 3.15 32.11
N GLN A 47 -4.36 4.41 32.56
CA GLN A 47 -3.14 5.23 32.75
C GLN A 47 -2.22 4.66 33.83
N SER A 48 -2.78 4.28 34.98
CA SER A 48 -2.03 3.62 36.06
C SER A 48 -1.41 2.31 35.58
N TYR A 49 -2.19 1.47 34.88
CA TYR A 49 -1.70 0.23 34.29
C TYR A 49 -0.56 0.48 33.30
N TRP A 50 -0.72 1.44 32.38
CA TRP A 50 0.31 1.80 31.41
C TRP A 50 1.59 2.29 32.11
N THR A 51 1.46 3.06 33.20
CA THR A 51 2.61 3.53 33.98
C THR A 51 3.37 2.37 34.61
N THR A 52 2.67 1.40 35.20
CA THR A 52 3.29 0.18 35.73
C THR A 52 3.93 -0.66 34.63
N LEU A 53 3.25 -0.85 33.49
CA LEU A 53 3.78 -1.59 32.35
C LEU A 53 5.03 -0.92 31.77
N LYS A 54 5.05 0.41 31.65
CA LYS A 54 6.22 1.17 31.20
C LYS A 54 7.44 0.89 32.07
N ASN A 55 7.29 0.93 33.39
CA ASN A 55 8.39 0.67 34.31
C ASN A 55 8.91 -0.75 34.16
N ARG A 56 8.00 -1.74 34.14
CA ARG A 56 8.37 -3.14 33.91
C ARG A 56 9.13 -3.34 32.60
N LEU A 57 8.65 -2.75 31.50
CA LEU A 57 9.32 -2.83 30.20
C LEU A 57 10.72 -2.21 30.24
N LYS A 58 10.90 -1.09 30.93
CA LYS A 58 12.23 -0.48 31.12
C LYS A 58 13.15 -1.38 31.94
N ASP A 59 12.65 -1.99 33.00
CA ASP A 59 13.40 -2.91 33.86
C ASP A 59 13.82 -4.19 33.11
N GLU A 60 12.99 -4.64 32.17
CA GLU A 60 13.30 -5.75 31.23
C GLU A 60 14.29 -5.36 30.12
N GLY A 61 14.74 -4.09 30.06
CA GLY A 61 15.61 -3.58 29.00
C GLY A 61 14.90 -3.34 27.66
N SER A 62 13.57 -3.28 27.65
CA SER A 62 12.78 -3.05 26.43
C SER A 62 12.78 -1.57 26.02
N GLU A 63 13.22 -1.30 24.80
CA GLU A 63 13.24 0.05 24.22
C GLU A 63 11.86 0.52 23.70
N VAL A 64 10.82 -0.31 23.82
CA VAL A 64 9.48 -0.02 23.27
C VAL A 64 8.89 1.27 23.85
N VAL A 65 9.17 1.54 25.13
CA VAL A 65 8.73 2.77 25.80
C VAL A 65 9.49 3.98 25.27
N THR A 66 10.78 3.83 24.93
CA THR A 66 11.61 4.89 24.34
C THR A 66 11.13 5.24 22.92
N LYS A 67 10.53 4.28 22.21
CA LYS A 67 9.92 4.49 20.88
C LYS A 67 8.54 5.15 20.93
N CYS A 68 7.98 5.40 22.11
CA CYS A 68 6.73 6.15 22.25
C CYS A 68 7.01 7.66 22.19
N ASP A 69 6.23 8.38 21.39
CA ASP A 69 6.24 9.84 21.32
C ASP A 69 5.19 10.41 22.29
N GLN A 70 5.27 11.71 22.60
CA GLN A 70 4.23 12.43 23.34
C GLN A 70 3.58 13.49 22.46
N LEU A 71 2.29 13.33 22.18
CA LEU A 71 1.52 14.27 21.39
C LEU A 71 0.33 14.80 22.18
N LYS A 72 -0.02 16.06 21.92
CA LYS A 72 -1.28 16.64 22.40
C LYS A 72 -2.44 16.04 21.61
N LEU A 73 -3.32 15.31 22.28
CA LEU A 73 -4.58 14.77 21.72
C LEU A 73 -5.77 15.36 22.47
N GLU A 74 -6.87 15.58 21.75
CA GLU A 74 -8.15 16.04 22.31
C GLU A 74 -8.71 15.00 23.30
N ALA A 75 -9.21 15.44 24.44
CA ALA A 75 -9.89 14.61 25.44
C ALA A 75 -11.42 14.81 25.38
N SER A 76 -12.15 14.07 26.21
CA SER A 76 -13.62 14.11 26.24
C SER A 76 -14.20 15.47 26.65
N ASP A 77 -13.40 16.34 27.27
CA ASP A 77 -13.76 17.71 27.66
C ASP A 77 -13.41 18.75 26.56
N GLY A 78 -12.97 18.31 25.38
CA GLY A 78 -12.57 19.16 24.26
C GLY A 78 -11.20 19.82 24.43
N LYS A 79 -10.48 19.55 25.54
CA LYS A 79 -9.14 20.11 25.77
C LYS A 79 -8.06 19.16 25.25
N PHE A 80 -6.91 19.72 24.91
CA PHE A 80 -5.77 18.97 24.41
C PHE A 80 -4.77 18.66 25.52
N TYR A 81 -4.47 17.38 25.71
CA TYR A 81 -3.52 16.91 26.73
C TYR A 81 -2.40 16.10 26.09
N LEU A 82 -1.19 16.24 26.65
CA LEU A 82 -0.07 15.37 26.29
C LEU A 82 -0.38 13.93 26.70
N THR A 83 -0.20 13.01 25.76
CA THR A 83 -0.40 11.58 25.98
C THR A 83 0.63 10.79 25.20
N ASP A 84 1.06 9.66 25.76
CA ASP A 84 1.95 8.74 25.07
C ASP A 84 1.22 8.15 23.87
N VAL A 85 1.87 8.26 22.71
CA VAL A 85 1.40 7.73 21.44
C VAL A 85 2.48 6.84 20.83
N ALA A 86 2.06 5.89 20.00
CA ALA A 86 2.99 5.06 19.26
C ALA A 86 2.49 4.79 17.84
N ASP A 87 3.43 4.48 16.94
CA ASP A 87 3.09 4.01 15.60
C ASP A 87 2.56 2.57 15.62
N THR A 88 2.18 2.06 14.45
CA THR A 88 1.50 0.75 14.36
C THR A 88 2.38 -0.41 14.84
N GLU A 89 3.67 -0.41 14.47
CA GLU A 89 4.62 -1.46 14.85
C GLU A 89 4.87 -1.46 16.36
N THR A 90 5.18 -0.28 16.92
CA THR A 90 5.39 -0.11 18.35
C THR A 90 4.14 -0.52 19.14
N MET A 91 2.96 -0.16 18.63
CA MET A 91 1.70 -0.58 19.22
C MET A 91 1.53 -2.10 19.24
N PHE A 92 1.77 -2.80 18.13
CA PHE A 92 1.72 -4.27 18.12
C PHE A 92 2.68 -4.90 19.12
N ARG A 93 3.84 -4.29 19.36
CA ARG A 93 4.77 -4.77 20.39
C ARG A 93 4.26 -4.52 21.81
N ILE A 94 3.63 -3.37 22.07
CA ILE A 94 3.00 -3.06 23.37
C ILE A 94 1.88 -4.06 23.66
N ILE A 95 1.01 -4.34 22.68
CA ILE A 95 -0.13 -5.27 22.82
C ILE A 95 0.33 -6.66 23.26
N GLN A 96 1.48 -7.13 22.76
CA GLN A 96 2.05 -8.42 23.15
C GLN A 96 2.37 -8.50 24.65
N SER A 97 2.76 -7.39 25.27
CA SER A 97 3.10 -7.31 26.70
C SER A 97 1.89 -7.14 27.62
N ILE A 98 0.66 -7.04 27.09
CA ILE A 98 -0.57 -6.92 27.88
C ILE A 98 -1.20 -8.32 28.05
N PRO A 99 -1.27 -8.88 29.27
CA PRO A 99 -1.94 -10.16 29.53
C PRO A 99 -3.45 -9.94 29.67
N SER A 100 -4.14 -9.80 28.53
CA SER A 100 -5.59 -9.66 28.49
C SER A 100 -6.22 -10.64 27.48
N PRO A 101 -7.39 -11.24 27.79
CA PRO A 101 -8.18 -11.99 26.80
C PRO A 101 -8.48 -11.21 25.52
N ASN A 102 -8.64 -9.88 25.60
CA ASN A 102 -8.88 -9.04 24.42
C ASN A 102 -7.61 -8.80 23.58
N ALA A 103 -6.42 -9.03 24.15
CA ALA A 103 -5.15 -8.96 23.41
C ALA A 103 -4.84 -10.28 22.69
N GLU A 104 -5.40 -11.40 23.15
CA GLU A 104 -5.12 -12.74 22.62
C GLU A 104 -5.40 -12.88 21.11
N PRO A 105 -6.51 -12.36 20.55
CA PRO A 105 -6.75 -12.41 19.11
C PRO A 105 -5.68 -11.70 18.27
N PHE A 106 -5.03 -10.66 18.81
CA PHE A 106 -3.91 -9.98 18.17
C PHE A 106 -2.63 -10.81 18.25
N LYS A 107 -2.35 -11.43 19.40
CA LYS A 107 -1.18 -12.29 19.59
C LYS A 107 -1.23 -13.51 18.68
N LEU A 108 -2.37 -14.21 18.63
CA LEU A 108 -2.59 -15.33 17.72
C LEU A 108 -2.47 -14.90 16.26
N TRP A 109 -2.98 -13.72 15.91
CA TRP A 109 -2.80 -13.19 14.56
C TRP A 109 -1.35 -12.90 14.22
N LEU A 110 -0.59 -12.26 15.11
CA LEU A 110 0.83 -11.99 14.92
C LEU A 110 1.64 -13.30 14.82
N ALA A 111 1.34 -14.30 15.65
CA ALA A 111 1.95 -15.62 15.57
C ALA A 111 1.67 -16.30 14.23
N ARG A 112 0.43 -16.25 13.75
CA ARG A 112 0.06 -16.76 12.42
C ARG A 112 0.78 -16.01 11.30
N VAL A 113 0.86 -14.68 11.36
CA VAL A 113 1.59 -13.87 10.36
C VAL A 113 3.08 -14.23 10.36
N GLY A 114 3.67 -14.44 11.54
CA GLY A 114 5.06 -14.90 11.68
C GLY A 114 5.27 -16.28 11.06
N TYR A 115 4.38 -17.22 11.35
CA TYR A 115 4.41 -18.57 10.75
C TYR A 115 4.25 -18.52 9.23
N GLU A 116 3.29 -17.74 8.71
CA GLU A 116 3.11 -17.53 7.26
C GLU A 116 4.37 -16.96 6.60
N ARG A 117 5.15 -16.10 7.29
CA ARG A 117 6.44 -15.60 6.74
C ARG A 117 7.52 -16.69 6.69
N VAL A 118 7.55 -17.62 7.65
CA VAL A 118 8.46 -18.76 7.62
C VAL A 118 8.08 -19.70 6.48
N GLU A 119 6.80 -20.03 6.35
CA GLU A 119 6.31 -20.85 5.23
C GLU A 119 6.59 -20.21 3.86
N GLU A 120 6.47 -18.89 3.74
CA GLU A 120 6.79 -18.16 2.51
C GLU A 120 8.29 -18.10 2.18
N ALA A 121 9.16 -18.26 3.19
CA ALA A 121 10.60 -18.36 2.97
C ALA A 121 10.98 -19.74 2.41
N GLU A 122 10.26 -20.79 2.82
CA GLU A 122 10.42 -22.15 2.30
C GLU A 122 9.75 -22.34 0.92
N ASP A 123 8.56 -21.76 0.75
CA ASP A 123 7.75 -21.79 -0.47
C ASP A 123 7.29 -20.38 -0.86
N PRO A 124 8.09 -19.65 -1.68
CA PRO A 124 7.75 -18.30 -2.14
C PRO A 124 6.44 -18.19 -2.92
N GLU A 125 5.92 -19.29 -3.50
CA GLU A 125 4.65 -19.28 -4.23
C GLU A 125 3.48 -18.92 -3.30
N LYS A 126 3.54 -19.30 -2.02
CA LYS A 126 2.55 -18.92 -1.01
C LYS A 126 2.40 -17.41 -0.89
N ALA A 127 3.49 -16.64 -1.04
CA ALA A 127 3.43 -15.19 -1.00
C ALA A 127 2.66 -14.61 -2.20
N ILE A 128 2.83 -15.23 -3.38
CA ILE A 128 2.09 -14.86 -4.60
C ILE A 128 0.61 -15.17 -4.43
N HIS A 129 0.26 -16.37 -3.96
CA HIS A 129 -1.14 -16.75 -3.69
C HIS A 129 -1.80 -15.83 -2.65
N ARG A 130 -1.08 -15.46 -1.58
CA ARG A 130 -1.57 -14.51 -0.59
C ARG A 130 -1.80 -13.12 -1.20
N ALA A 131 -0.92 -12.65 -2.07
CA ALA A 131 -1.10 -11.39 -2.78
C ALA A 131 -2.34 -11.43 -3.68
N MET A 132 -2.54 -12.51 -4.44
CA MET A 132 -3.75 -12.71 -5.26
C MET A 132 -5.02 -12.72 -4.41
N ALA A 133 -5.04 -13.51 -3.34
CA ALA A 133 -6.16 -13.59 -2.42
C ALA A 133 -6.49 -12.22 -1.79
N THR A 134 -5.47 -11.39 -1.55
CA THR A 134 -5.65 -10.03 -1.02
C THR A 134 -6.37 -9.12 -2.02
N TYR A 135 -6.00 -9.16 -3.31
CA TYR A 135 -6.74 -8.43 -4.34
C TYR A 135 -8.18 -8.95 -4.49
N LEU A 136 -8.38 -10.27 -4.53
CA LEU A 136 -9.73 -10.85 -4.61
C LEU A 136 -10.61 -10.41 -3.42
N LYS A 137 -10.07 -10.44 -2.19
CA LYS A 137 -10.77 -9.94 -0.99
C LYS A 137 -11.10 -8.45 -1.04
N LYS A 138 -10.28 -7.63 -1.68
CA LYS A 138 -10.59 -6.21 -1.90
C LYS A 138 -11.77 -6.03 -2.84
N GLY A 139 -12.04 -6.99 -3.73
CA GLY A 139 -13.14 -6.96 -4.71
C GLY A 139 -12.67 -6.88 -6.17
N TYR A 140 -11.39 -7.15 -6.45
CA TYR A 140 -10.88 -7.23 -7.81
C TYR A 140 -11.36 -8.52 -8.48
N SER A 141 -11.63 -8.46 -9.79
CA SER A 141 -11.96 -9.67 -10.57
C SER A 141 -10.73 -10.56 -10.77
N LYS A 142 -10.93 -11.88 -10.89
CA LYS A 142 -9.84 -12.83 -11.15
C LYS A 142 -9.02 -12.46 -12.39
N ASN A 143 -9.71 -12.14 -13.49
CA ASN A 143 -9.05 -11.71 -14.74
C ASN A 143 -8.17 -10.46 -14.54
N TRP A 144 -8.65 -9.48 -13.77
CA TRP A 144 -7.85 -8.29 -13.45
C TRP A 144 -6.60 -8.65 -12.63
N VAL A 145 -6.74 -9.55 -11.63
CA VAL A 145 -5.63 -10.00 -10.79
C VAL A 145 -4.57 -10.72 -11.61
N ASP A 146 -4.99 -11.61 -12.51
CA ASP A 146 -4.09 -12.35 -13.40
C ASP A 146 -3.31 -11.39 -14.32
N LEU A 147 -3.99 -10.39 -14.90
CA LEU A 147 -3.34 -9.34 -15.70
C LEU A 147 -2.38 -8.50 -14.85
N ARG A 148 -2.76 -8.16 -13.62
CA ARG A 148 -1.92 -7.34 -12.73
C ARG A 148 -0.64 -8.06 -12.36
N LEU A 149 -0.66 -9.37 -12.16
CA LEU A 149 0.54 -10.18 -11.90
C LEU A 149 1.47 -10.19 -13.11
N LYS A 150 0.96 -10.46 -14.31
CA LYS A 150 1.74 -10.39 -15.56
C LYS A 150 2.35 -9.01 -15.77
N SER A 151 1.64 -7.96 -15.39
CA SER A 151 2.16 -6.59 -15.48
C SER A 151 3.33 -6.33 -14.51
N ILE A 152 3.47 -7.09 -13.42
CA ILE A 152 4.63 -6.96 -12.51
C ILE A 152 5.87 -7.57 -13.17
N GLU A 153 5.71 -8.74 -13.77
CA GLU A 153 6.77 -9.42 -14.52
C GLU A 153 7.29 -8.55 -15.66
N ILE A 154 6.40 -8.06 -16.54
CA ILE A 154 6.78 -7.18 -17.66
C ILE A 154 7.47 -5.91 -17.18
N ARG A 155 6.97 -5.31 -16.09
CA ARG A 155 7.59 -4.13 -15.50
C ARG A 155 9.00 -4.43 -14.98
N LYS A 156 9.21 -5.61 -14.40
CA LYS A 156 10.50 -6.06 -13.86
C LYS A 156 11.51 -6.28 -14.99
N ASP A 157 11.10 -6.90 -16.09
CA ASP A 157 11.94 -7.06 -17.28
C ASP A 157 12.40 -5.69 -17.82
N LEU A 158 11.48 -4.73 -17.96
CA LEU A 158 11.82 -3.36 -18.37
C LEU A 158 12.78 -2.67 -17.38
N THR A 159 12.59 -2.82 -16.07
CA THR A 159 13.53 -2.23 -15.10
C THR A 159 14.91 -2.88 -15.16
N ASN A 160 15.00 -4.18 -15.43
CA ASN A 160 16.29 -4.87 -15.54
C ASN A 160 17.04 -4.37 -16.79
N GLU A 161 16.35 -4.29 -17.93
CA GLU A 161 16.94 -3.73 -19.16
C GLU A 161 17.43 -2.29 -18.93
N TRP A 162 16.65 -1.44 -18.28
CA TRP A 162 17.11 -0.08 -17.94
C TRP A 162 18.32 -0.07 -17.01
N ASP A 163 18.36 -0.97 -16.02
CA ASP A 163 19.52 -1.12 -15.13
C ASP A 163 20.77 -1.53 -15.92
N ASP A 164 20.63 -2.47 -16.86
CA ASP A 164 21.69 -2.93 -17.77
C ASP A 164 22.16 -1.80 -18.70
N ARG A 165 21.27 -0.88 -19.09
CA ARG A 165 21.58 0.34 -19.87
C ARG A 165 22.05 1.53 -19.02
N GLY A 166 22.34 1.32 -17.74
CA GLY A 166 22.94 2.32 -16.87
C GLY A 166 21.97 3.34 -16.26
N VAL A 167 20.66 3.09 -16.32
CA VAL A 167 19.64 3.89 -15.61
C VAL A 167 19.53 3.37 -14.19
N LYS A 168 20.02 4.15 -13.22
CA LYS A 168 20.18 3.68 -11.83
C LYS A 168 19.32 4.42 -10.81
N THR A 169 18.83 5.62 -11.13
CA THR A 169 18.14 6.45 -10.15
C THR A 169 16.62 6.32 -10.25
N ASN A 170 15.93 6.44 -9.10
CA ASN A 170 14.46 6.44 -9.05
C ASN A 170 13.85 7.58 -9.87
N ASP A 171 14.51 8.73 -9.94
CA ASP A 171 14.05 9.88 -10.72
C ASP A 171 14.12 9.61 -12.23
N GLU A 172 15.19 8.99 -12.72
CA GLU A 172 15.30 8.58 -14.12
C GLU A 172 14.23 7.53 -14.48
N PHE A 173 14.01 6.53 -13.62
CA PHE A 173 12.93 5.56 -13.80
C PHE A 173 11.55 6.22 -13.88
N ALA A 174 11.31 7.23 -13.03
CA ALA A 174 10.05 7.96 -13.04
C ALA A 174 9.87 8.75 -14.35
N VAL A 175 10.92 9.41 -14.84
CA VAL A 175 10.89 10.14 -16.12
C VAL A 175 10.62 9.21 -17.29
N LEU A 176 11.32 8.07 -17.39
CA LEU A 176 11.09 7.11 -18.48
C LEU A 176 9.69 6.49 -18.42
N THR A 177 9.20 6.21 -17.21
CA THR A 177 7.82 5.73 -17.01
C THR A 177 6.80 6.78 -17.47
N ASP A 178 7.06 8.06 -17.19
CA ASP A 178 6.22 9.17 -17.65
C ASP A 178 6.26 9.35 -19.16
N ASP A 179 7.44 9.20 -19.78
CA ASP A 179 7.60 9.26 -21.24
C ASP A 179 6.82 8.13 -21.93
N ILE A 180 6.92 6.89 -21.44
CA ILE A 180 6.11 5.75 -21.92
C ILE A 180 4.62 6.06 -21.76
N THR A 181 4.20 6.44 -20.55
CA THR A 181 2.79 6.69 -20.23
C THR A 181 2.22 7.80 -21.09
N PHE A 182 2.97 8.88 -21.28
CA PHE A 182 2.56 9.99 -22.13
C PHE A 182 2.45 9.56 -23.59
N ALA A 183 3.40 8.78 -24.12
CA ALA A 183 3.39 8.34 -25.50
C ALA A 183 2.20 7.41 -25.82
N TRP A 184 1.80 6.51 -24.91
CA TRP A 184 0.66 5.63 -25.17
C TRP A 184 -0.69 6.26 -24.76
N ALA A 185 -0.75 6.88 -23.58
CA ALA A 185 -2.00 7.38 -22.99
C ALA A 185 -2.31 8.83 -23.36
N GLY A 186 -1.31 9.61 -23.80
CA GLY A 186 -1.44 11.05 -24.02
C GLY A 186 -1.46 11.88 -22.73
N MET A 187 -1.13 11.27 -21.57
CA MET A 187 -1.10 11.92 -20.26
C MET A 187 0.09 11.41 -19.46
N ARG A 188 0.73 12.28 -18.67
CA ARG A 188 1.78 11.86 -17.72
C ARG A 188 1.14 11.17 -16.50
N THR A 189 1.91 10.40 -15.73
CA THR A 189 1.40 9.60 -14.61
C THR A 189 0.62 10.45 -13.60
N LYS A 190 1.10 11.66 -13.31
CA LYS A 190 0.44 12.58 -12.37
C LYS A 190 -0.95 13.01 -12.86
N ASP A 191 -1.07 13.38 -14.13
CA ASP A 191 -2.34 13.82 -14.69
C ASP A 191 -3.29 12.65 -14.92
N TYR A 192 -2.76 11.47 -15.22
CA TYR A 192 -3.54 10.25 -15.32
C TYR A 192 -4.13 9.84 -13.96
N LYS A 193 -3.34 9.93 -12.88
CA LYS A 193 -3.85 9.75 -11.51
C LYS A 193 -4.98 10.73 -11.18
N LYS A 194 -4.82 12.02 -11.53
CA LYS A 194 -5.89 13.03 -11.35
C LYS A 194 -7.14 12.71 -12.17
N HIS A 195 -6.98 12.28 -13.43
CA HIS A 195 -8.10 11.89 -14.30
C HIS A 195 -8.94 10.76 -13.69
N LYS A 196 -8.29 9.83 -12.97
CA LYS A 196 -8.94 8.73 -12.25
C LYS A 196 -9.31 9.08 -10.80
N GLU A 197 -9.23 10.34 -10.39
CA GLU A 197 -9.55 10.83 -9.03
C GLU A 197 -8.71 10.13 -7.92
N LEU A 198 -7.46 9.79 -8.22
CA LEU A 198 -6.54 9.14 -7.29
C LEU A 198 -5.71 10.18 -6.53
N LYS A 199 -5.50 9.95 -5.23
CA LYS A 199 -4.65 10.79 -4.38
C LYS A 199 -3.33 10.08 -4.08
N LYS A 200 -3.39 9.03 -3.27
CA LYS A 200 -2.22 8.23 -2.85
C LYS A 200 -2.22 6.84 -3.49
N GLU A 201 -3.31 6.46 -4.13
CA GLU A 201 -3.51 5.14 -4.71
C GLU A 201 -2.58 4.89 -5.92
N ASN A 202 -2.20 3.61 -6.10
CA ASN A 202 -1.41 3.18 -7.24
C ASN A 202 -2.25 3.29 -8.54
N LEU A 203 -1.64 3.80 -9.61
CA LEU A 203 -2.34 4.01 -10.88
C LEU A 203 -2.70 2.68 -11.56
N ARG A 204 -1.77 1.72 -11.64
CA ARG A 204 -1.99 0.41 -12.28
C ARG A 204 -3.07 -0.38 -11.55
N ASP A 205 -3.14 -0.27 -10.22
CA ASP A 205 -4.20 -0.88 -9.42
C ASP A 205 -5.61 -0.28 -9.71
N ASN A 206 -5.67 0.84 -10.43
CA ASN A 206 -6.92 1.53 -10.78
C ASN A 206 -7.13 1.60 -12.30
N MET A 207 -6.30 0.91 -13.09
CA MET A 207 -6.51 0.73 -14.52
C MET A 207 -7.52 -0.40 -14.77
N THR A 208 -8.31 -0.24 -15.83
CA THR A 208 -9.13 -1.31 -16.41
C THR A 208 -8.25 -2.40 -17.04
N ASN A 209 -8.83 -3.56 -17.36
CA ASN A 209 -8.10 -4.65 -18.02
C ASN A 209 -7.43 -4.19 -19.32
N LEU A 210 -8.13 -3.38 -20.13
CA LEU A 210 -7.59 -2.91 -21.40
C LEU A 210 -6.48 -1.87 -21.21
N GLU A 211 -6.62 -0.97 -20.23
CA GLU A 211 -5.55 -0.04 -19.85
C GLU A 211 -4.30 -0.80 -19.37
N LEU A 212 -4.46 -1.87 -18.57
CA LEU A 212 -3.34 -2.73 -18.16
C LEU A 212 -2.66 -3.42 -19.34
N VAL A 213 -3.44 -3.97 -20.28
CA VAL A 213 -2.90 -4.63 -21.48
C VAL A 213 -2.12 -3.66 -22.36
N LEU A 214 -2.64 -2.45 -22.59
CA LEU A 214 -1.90 -1.44 -23.36
C LEU A 214 -0.66 -0.95 -22.63
N ASN A 215 -0.72 -0.80 -21.31
CA ASN A 215 0.47 -0.45 -20.53
C ASN A 215 1.54 -1.55 -20.61
N MET A 216 1.15 -2.83 -20.52
CA MET A 216 2.05 -3.96 -20.72
C MET A 216 2.66 -3.95 -22.13
N LEU A 217 1.85 -3.73 -23.17
CA LEU A 217 2.35 -3.62 -24.55
C LEU A 217 3.35 -2.46 -24.69
N ALA A 218 3.10 -1.33 -24.05
CA ALA A 218 4.00 -0.18 -24.07
C ALA A 218 5.36 -0.53 -23.44
N GLU A 219 5.33 -1.16 -22.25
CA GLU A 219 6.52 -1.55 -21.51
C GLU A 219 7.30 -2.65 -22.26
N THR A 220 6.64 -3.70 -22.73
CA THR A 220 7.27 -4.75 -23.55
C THR A 220 7.88 -4.18 -24.82
N ALA A 221 7.17 -3.31 -25.55
CA ALA A 221 7.72 -2.69 -26.75
C ALA A 221 8.95 -1.82 -26.44
N THR A 222 8.94 -1.06 -25.35
CA THR A 222 10.12 -0.31 -24.92
C THR A 222 11.29 -1.25 -24.62
N THR A 223 11.06 -2.34 -23.89
CA THR A 223 12.10 -3.33 -23.59
C THR A 223 12.70 -3.92 -24.86
N GLU A 224 11.87 -4.37 -25.80
CA GLU A 224 12.34 -4.98 -27.06
C GLU A 224 13.10 -3.98 -27.94
N ILE A 225 12.66 -2.72 -27.99
CA ILE A 225 13.37 -1.66 -28.71
C ILE A 225 14.70 -1.32 -28.04
N SER A 226 14.75 -1.29 -26.71
CA SER A 226 16.01 -1.11 -25.95
C SER A 226 16.98 -2.26 -26.22
N LYS A 227 16.45 -3.49 -26.14
CA LYS A 227 16.93 -4.76 -26.73
C LYS A 227 17.79 -4.54 -27.98
N ALA A 228 17.11 -4.02 -29.00
CA ALA A 228 17.66 -3.89 -30.35
C ALA A 228 18.57 -2.67 -30.56
N LYS A 229 18.32 -1.56 -29.86
CA LYS A 229 19.02 -0.28 -30.08
C LYS A 229 20.20 -0.05 -29.15
N GLU A 230 20.22 -0.73 -28.01
CA GLU A 230 21.27 -0.65 -27.00
C GLU A 230 21.62 0.80 -26.60
N PRO A 231 20.65 1.60 -26.13
CA PRO A 231 20.87 3.00 -25.80
C PRO A 231 21.94 3.15 -24.71
N LYS A 232 22.89 4.07 -24.92
CA LYS A 232 24.04 4.27 -24.03
C LYS A 232 23.90 5.48 -23.12
N THR A 233 23.01 6.40 -23.46
CA THR A 233 22.79 7.64 -22.71
C THR A 233 21.35 7.76 -22.23
N PHE A 234 21.13 8.51 -21.16
CA PHE A 234 19.78 8.76 -20.66
C PHE A 234 18.85 9.40 -21.73
N PRO A 235 19.28 10.42 -22.52
CA PRO A 235 18.46 10.93 -23.62
C PRO A 235 18.10 9.89 -24.69
N GLU A 236 18.99 8.94 -24.99
CA GLU A 236 18.68 7.82 -25.89
C GLU A 236 17.65 6.87 -25.29
N ASN A 237 17.79 6.54 -24.00
CA ASN A 237 16.80 5.75 -23.26
C ASN A 237 15.41 6.43 -23.28
N ARG A 238 15.35 7.76 -23.16
CA ARG A 238 14.10 8.52 -23.30
C ARG A 238 13.48 8.39 -24.69
N LYS A 239 14.29 8.42 -25.75
CA LYS A 239 13.78 8.20 -27.12
C LYS A 239 13.19 6.80 -27.27
N VAL A 240 13.89 5.77 -26.77
CA VAL A 240 13.41 4.38 -26.76
C VAL A 240 12.10 4.24 -25.96
N ALA A 241 12.00 4.89 -24.81
CA ALA A 241 10.79 4.95 -23.99
C ALA A 241 9.59 5.52 -24.76
N ILE A 242 9.78 6.65 -25.44
CA ILE A 242 8.75 7.29 -26.28
C ILE A 242 8.36 6.40 -27.46
N GLU A 243 9.33 5.76 -28.12
CA GLU A 243 9.06 4.87 -29.25
C GLU A 243 8.23 3.65 -28.85
N GLY A 244 8.61 2.96 -27.76
CA GLY A 244 7.87 1.82 -27.24
C GLY A 244 6.46 2.21 -26.77
N GLY A 245 6.32 3.31 -26.04
CA GLY A 245 5.00 3.85 -25.68
C GLY A 245 4.16 4.22 -26.90
N SER A 246 4.76 4.72 -27.98
CA SER A 246 4.05 5.04 -29.22
C SER A 246 3.48 3.81 -29.93
N VAL A 247 4.08 2.62 -29.77
CA VAL A 247 3.52 1.36 -30.29
C VAL A 247 2.15 1.10 -29.66
N ALA A 248 2.08 1.12 -28.32
CA ALA A 248 0.81 0.96 -27.61
C ALA A 248 -0.15 2.13 -27.86
N GLY A 249 0.37 3.35 -28.05
CA GLY A 249 -0.44 4.52 -28.41
C GLY A 249 -1.16 4.37 -29.76
N ARG A 250 -0.49 3.78 -30.76
CA ARG A 250 -1.11 3.43 -32.04
C ARG A 250 -2.18 2.35 -31.86
N ALA A 251 -1.87 1.28 -31.13
CA ALA A 251 -2.83 0.22 -30.83
C ALA A 251 -4.09 0.76 -30.11
N ARG A 252 -3.90 1.64 -29.11
CA ARG A 252 -4.98 2.33 -28.41
C ARG A 252 -5.88 3.07 -29.39
N LYS A 253 -5.30 3.93 -30.24
CA LYS A 253 -6.06 4.74 -31.21
C LYS A 253 -6.84 3.88 -32.21
N ASP A 254 -6.27 2.76 -32.67
CA ASP A 254 -6.96 1.82 -33.56
C ASP A 254 -8.17 1.17 -32.86
N ILE A 255 -8.00 0.75 -31.60
CA ILE A 255 -9.09 0.19 -30.79
C ILE A 255 -10.19 1.24 -30.57
N GLU A 256 -9.83 2.47 -30.20
CA GLU A 256 -10.80 3.56 -29.99
C GLU A 256 -11.58 3.87 -31.28
N LYS A 257 -10.91 3.88 -32.44
CA LYS A 257 -11.54 4.07 -33.75
C LYS A 257 -12.55 2.96 -34.07
N LYS A 258 -12.19 1.69 -33.83
CA LYS A 258 -13.03 0.53 -34.15
C LYS A 258 -14.18 0.33 -33.16
N THR A 259 -14.00 0.71 -31.91
CA THR A 259 -15.00 0.54 -30.85
C THR A 259 -15.87 1.77 -30.63
N SER A 260 -15.47 2.93 -31.18
CA SER A 260 -16.09 4.24 -30.94
C SER A 260 -16.18 4.61 -29.45
N ARG A 261 -15.30 4.04 -28.61
CA ARG A 261 -15.26 4.27 -27.17
C ARG A 261 -13.82 4.60 -26.75
N PRO A 262 -13.62 5.56 -25.84
CA PRO A 262 -12.29 5.83 -25.30
C PRO A 262 -11.82 4.65 -24.45
N VAL A 263 -10.55 4.27 -24.61
CA VAL A 263 -9.95 3.21 -23.78
C VAL A 263 -9.60 3.74 -22.41
N ILE A 264 -9.10 4.97 -22.35
CA ILE A 264 -8.80 5.66 -21.09
C ILE A 264 -10.10 6.16 -20.50
N SER A 265 -10.38 5.77 -19.26
CA SER A 265 -11.59 6.17 -18.55
C SER A 265 -11.31 6.75 -17.17
N LYS A 266 -12.25 7.56 -16.67
CA LYS A 266 -12.28 8.02 -15.26
C LYS A 266 -12.62 6.90 -14.27
N THR A 267 -12.88 5.68 -14.76
CA THR A 267 -13.21 4.53 -13.92
C THR A 267 -11.97 4.12 -13.13
N ASN A 268 -12.15 3.95 -11.83
CA ASN A 268 -11.13 3.49 -10.89
C ASN A 268 -11.66 2.30 -10.09
N PHE A 269 -10.81 1.69 -9.26
CA PHE A 269 -11.19 0.51 -8.50
C PHE A 269 -12.45 0.71 -7.63
N LYS A 270 -12.61 1.88 -7.00
CA LYS A 270 -13.77 2.19 -6.16
C LYS A 270 -15.09 2.20 -6.96
N LYS A 271 -15.03 2.61 -8.22
CA LYS A 271 -16.16 2.59 -9.16
C LYS A 271 -16.38 1.18 -9.76
N LEU A 272 -15.31 0.38 -9.92
CA LEU A 272 -15.38 -1.01 -10.44
C LEU A 272 -15.87 -2.04 -9.41
N SER A 273 -15.57 -1.85 -8.13
CA SER A 273 -15.88 -2.78 -7.03
C SER A 273 -17.25 -2.55 -6.38
N GLY A 274 -18.04 -1.59 -6.86
CA GLY A 274 -19.40 -1.31 -6.40
C GLY A 274 -19.51 -1.10 -4.90
N SER A 275 -19.09 0.08 -4.40
CA SER A 275 -19.45 0.60 -3.06
C SER A 275 -19.56 -0.40 -1.90
N ARG A 276 -18.68 -1.40 -1.78
CA ARG A 276 -18.47 -2.06 -0.49
C ARG A 276 -17.38 -1.29 0.24
N ARG A 277 -17.80 -0.25 0.97
CA ARG A 277 -17.00 0.38 2.02
C ARG A 277 -16.66 -0.68 3.07
N PHE A 278 -15.60 -1.43 2.84
CA PHE A 278 -14.82 -1.97 3.95
C PHE A 278 -14.00 -0.79 4.46
N LEU A 279 -14.09 -0.52 5.77
CA LEU A 279 -13.56 0.63 6.52
C LEU A 279 -14.62 1.69 6.88
N LYS A 280 -15.46 1.33 7.86
CA LYS A 280 -15.88 2.24 8.94
C LYS A 280 -15.57 1.54 10.26
#